data_AF-A0A1L0DN75-F1
#
_entry.id   AF-A0A1L0DN75-F1
#
_cell.length_a   1.000
_cell.length_b   1.000
_cell.length_c   1.000
_cell.angle_alpha   90.00
_cell.angle_beta   90.00
_cell.angle_gamma   90.00
#
_symmetry.space_group_name_H-M   'P 1'
#
loop_
_entity.id
_entity.type
_entity.pdbx_description
1 polymer ?
#
loop_
_entity_poly.entity_id
_entity_poly.type
_entity_poly.pdbx_seq_one_letter_code
_entity_poly.pdbx_strand_id
1 'polypeptide(L)'
;MIITIICTCELIPDSVLSPPPTCKSDKLKKMKKTALYIAFISIFLSACDDSNSTAAQKPAKPTVPSKPTEPTIPTVTAHIKATDIALVSPTMLRFTAPGVTATNASKVTDIKTNFGEASVEQTTGTITFQPYTPSTTNPLSAEIIAAQNDYQFAISYQVENTIYQLDGLALPLYNDKSNKPALRFSKVSKDGTPLSSEDQARPANASDWSCVTDNNSDLMWQVPQAHGTYAFDSTYYWGDRTINHRDSSKAICTLSGNCNTKNLVAEANKKQLCGRSDWRLATRTEWKTLLDKKLFDKDSKHSPINSFYFPYVDSNYGEAYWTDSFTIYPNGHDSKPVANDWQGSNTLVGDAHVMWMDNDFDFANMPPRSTNEPHFTMLVNGTVIPDIKNNEVPEISAELTQQNIAEGVDENINWQSRFVKYGPLGQTLTQQDSSNWTCTSDQEYKSVLPNTQILWQRISKNEPLKNHVQAVEYAEEINKAALCGQTNWRLPTENELKSLLVESTKSITPDFVIPMSRASYSNTIFNDTVVEDDSYYWTSTIGRYTDTEYSAVAFQEEYADSSDESNTREYRVRLISTTRLQK
;
A
#
# COMPACT_ATOMS: atom_id res chain seq x y z
N MET A 1 -58.07 15.95 -11.61
CA MET A 1 -58.38 16.82 -10.45
C MET A 1 -57.73 18.17 -10.72
N ILE A 2 -58.51 19.25 -10.73
CA ILE A 2 -58.05 20.60 -11.11
C ILE A 2 -57.66 21.36 -9.84
N ILE A 3 -56.46 21.95 -9.79
CA ILE A 3 -56.23 23.24 -9.12
C ILE A 3 -55.26 24.07 -9.98
N THR A 4 -55.71 25.26 -10.36
CA THR A 4 -54.95 26.35 -10.98
C THR A 4 -54.70 27.43 -9.93
N ILE A 5 -53.54 28.11 -9.95
CA ILE A 5 -53.30 29.49 -9.45
C ILE A 5 -51.96 29.91 -10.11
N ILE A 6 -51.96 30.72 -11.18
CA ILE A 6 -52.06 32.20 -11.25
C ILE A 6 -50.74 32.89 -10.81
N CYS A 7 -50.11 33.56 -11.78
CA CYS A 7 -49.03 34.52 -11.58
C CYS A 7 -49.58 35.95 -11.52
N THR A 8 -48.91 36.83 -10.78
CA THR A 8 -48.90 38.29 -11.01
C THR A 8 -47.48 38.82 -10.82
N CYS A 9 -47.03 39.68 -11.72
CA CYS A 9 -45.71 40.33 -11.69
C CYS A 9 -45.79 41.74 -11.09
N GLU A 10 -44.67 42.25 -10.59
CA GLU A 10 -44.41 43.69 -10.47
C GLU A 10 -42.93 44.00 -10.77
N LEU A 11 -42.58 45.27 -10.99
CA LEU A 11 -41.53 45.71 -11.92
C LEU A 11 -40.31 46.41 -11.26
N ILE A 12 -39.09 46.05 -11.71
CA ILE A 12 -38.01 46.90 -12.34
C ILE A 12 -37.73 48.27 -11.66
N PRO A 13 -36.46 48.65 -11.30
CA PRO A 13 -35.47 49.03 -12.33
C PRO A 13 -33.94 48.82 -12.11
N ASP A 14 -33.29 48.44 -13.21
CA ASP A 14 -32.06 48.92 -13.88
C ASP A 14 -30.95 49.71 -13.14
N SER A 15 -29.69 49.28 -13.41
CA SER A 15 -28.56 50.07 -13.96
C SER A 15 -27.26 49.20 -13.91
N VAL A 16 -26.19 49.33 -14.72
CA VAL A 16 -25.68 50.37 -15.65
C VAL A 16 -25.18 49.70 -16.97
N LEU A 17 -25.03 50.53 -18.03
CA LEU A 17 -24.68 50.21 -19.41
C LEU A 17 -23.26 49.61 -19.66
N SER A 18 -23.14 48.91 -20.80
CA SER A 18 -21.91 48.64 -21.58
C SER A 18 -21.66 49.80 -22.60
N PRO A 19 -20.98 49.70 -23.78
CA PRO A 19 -20.12 48.66 -24.41
C PRO A 19 -18.81 49.24 -25.08
N PRO A 20 -18.46 49.04 -26.39
CA PRO A 20 -17.48 48.08 -26.97
C PRO A 20 -16.41 48.82 -27.86
N PRO A 21 -16.01 48.44 -29.11
CA PRO A 21 -15.92 47.17 -29.88
C PRO A 21 -14.55 46.92 -30.59
N THR A 22 -14.20 45.72 -31.09
CA THR A 22 -14.24 45.25 -32.52
C THR A 22 -13.12 44.18 -32.70
N CYS A 23 -13.07 43.25 -33.66
CA CYS A 23 -13.93 42.81 -34.78
C CYS A 23 -13.59 41.31 -35.06
N LYS A 24 -14.56 40.39 -35.28
CA LYS A 24 -15.15 39.95 -36.58
C LYS A 24 -14.19 39.26 -37.57
N SER A 25 -14.57 38.27 -38.38
CA SER A 25 -15.77 37.39 -38.51
C SER A 25 -15.47 36.38 -39.67
N ASP A 26 -16.31 35.47 -40.19
CA ASP A 26 -17.73 35.09 -40.04
C ASP A 26 -17.93 33.66 -40.62
N LYS A 27 -18.88 32.84 -40.13
CA LYS A 27 -20.00 32.33 -40.98
C LYS A 27 -21.04 31.43 -40.30
N LEU A 28 -22.28 31.68 -40.73
CA LEU A 28 -23.54 31.12 -40.29
C LEU A 28 -23.96 29.87 -41.12
N LYS A 29 -24.64 28.89 -40.50
CA LYS A 29 -25.90 28.33 -41.05
C LYS A 29 -26.70 27.45 -40.06
N LYS A 30 -28.03 27.59 -40.12
CA LYS A 30 -29.05 26.80 -39.40
C LYS A 30 -29.38 25.52 -40.17
N MET A 31 -29.85 24.48 -39.48
CA MET A 31 -31.18 23.88 -39.75
C MET A 31 -31.70 23.01 -38.59
N LYS A 32 -33.03 22.89 -38.47
CA LYS A 32 -33.75 22.20 -37.37
C LYS A 32 -34.19 20.79 -37.76
N LYS A 33 -34.44 19.95 -36.75
CA LYS A 33 -35.19 18.68 -36.84
C LYS A 33 -36.61 18.88 -37.37
N THR A 34 -37.13 17.89 -38.08
CA THR A 34 -38.58 17.59 -38.22
C THR A 34 -38.77 16.08 -38.03
N ALA A 35 -39.89 15.69 -37.42
CA ALA A 35 -40.21 14.30 -37.06
C ALA A 35 -41.27 13.68 -38.01
N LEU A 36 -41.49 12.36 -37.88
CA LEU A 36 -42.77 11.76 -38.23
C LEU A 36 -43.18 10.70 -37.17
N TYR A 37 -44.40 10.84 -36.64
CA TYR A 37 -45.14 9.90 -35.80
C TYR A 37 -45.97 8.97 -36.73
N ILE A 38 -46.51 7.80 -36.34
CA ILE A 38 -47.79 7.53 -35.64
C ILE A 38 -47.87 5.97 -35.51
N ALA A 39 -47.87 5.35 -34.31
CA ALA A 39 -49.01 4.75 -33.53
C ALA A 39 -49.61 3.43 -34.11
N PHE A 40 -50.23 2.46 -33.40
CA PHE A 40 -50.74 2.26 -32.00
C PHE A 40 -50.31 0.82 -31.49
N ILE A 41 -50.08 0.47 -30.20
CA ILE A 41 -50.97 0.22 -29.01
C ILE A 41 -52.13 -0.78 -29.36
N SER A 42 -52.46 -1.92 -28.70
CA SER A 42 -52.45 -2.46 -27.30
C SER A 42 -52.27 -4.02 -27.32
N ILE A 43 -51.88 -4.82 -26.29
CA ILE A 43 -52.35 -5.01 -24.88
C ILE A 43 -53.83 -5.52 -24.82
N PHE A 44 -54.28 -6.59 -24.11
CA PHE A 44 -53.69 -7.61 -23.19
C PHE A 44 -54.63 -8.86 -23.03
N LEU A 45 -54.06 -10.03 -22.64
CA LEU A 45 -54.56 -11.11 -21.73
C LEU A 45 -55.88 -11.94 -21.91
N SER A 46 -55.81 -13.16 -21.33
CA SER A 46 -56.86 -14.14 -20.90
C SER A 46 -57.49 -15.07 -21.96
N ALA A 47 -57.91 -16.32 -21.68
CA ALA A 47 -57.54 -17.34 -20.65
C ALA A 47 -58.27 -18.69 -20.96
N CYS A 48 -57.70 -19.84 -20.55
CA CYS A 48 -58.30 -21.21 -20.53
C CYS A 48 -58.72 -21.81 -21.92
N ASP A 49 -58.96 -23.11 -22.12
CA ASP A 49 -59.31 -24.27 -21.26
C ASP A 49 -58.69 -25.62 -21.75
N ASP A 50 -58.82 -26.69 -20.94
CA ASP A 50 -58.27 -28.05 -21.16
C ASP A 50 -59.00 -28.92 -22.21
N SER A 51 -58.27 -29.88 -22.84
CA SER A 51 -58.60 -31.34 -22.95
C SER A 51 -58.21 -32.08 -24.26
N ASN A 52 -57.30 -33.05 -24.14
CA ASN A 52 -57.22 -34.41 -24.75
C ASN A 52 -57.55 -34.77 -26.22
N SER A 53 -56.75 -35.74 -26.73
CA SER A 53 -57.07 -36.82 -27.72
C SER A 53 -56.46 -36.82 -29.15
N THR A 54 -55.47 -37.71 -29.33
CA THR A 54 -55.25 -38.70 -30.43
C THR A 54 -55.76 -38.48 -31.88
N ALA A 55 -54.86 -38.54 -32.89
CA ALA A 55 -54.75 -39.64 -33.90
C ALA A 55 -53.98 -39.32 -35.22
N ALA A 56 -53.43 -40.40 -35.84
CA ALA A 56 -53.12 -40.62 -37.28
C ALA A 56 -51.82 -40.05 -37.95
N GLN A 57 -51.35 -40.78 -38.98
CA GLN A 57 -50.04 -40.66 -39.70
C GLN A 57 -50.17 -40.27 -41.20
N LYS A 58 -49.01 -40.01 -41.83
CA LYS A 58 -48.62 -39.96 -43.28
C LYS A 58 -48.68 -38.59 -44.00
N PRO A 59 -47.90 -38.38 -45.10
CA PRO A 59 -46.72 -39.11 -45.60
C PRO A 59 -45.48 -38.20 -45.90
N ALA A 60 -44.36 -38.80 -46.33
CA ALA A 60 -43.09 -38.12 -46.61
C ALA A 60 -42.99 -37.41 -47.99
N LYS A 61 -42.05 -36.46 -48.12
CA LYS A 61 -41.60 -35.80 -49.37
C LYS A 61 -40.08 -36.05 -49.58
N PRO A 62 -39.54 -36.03 -50.81
CA PRO A 62 -38.24 -36.63 -51.13
C PRO A 62 -37.03 -35.71 -50.88
N THR A 63 -35.90 -36.37 -50.61
CA THR A 63 -34.58 -35.76 -50.37
C THR A 63 -33.89 -35.28 -51.65
N VAL A 64 -33.24 -34.11 -51.60
CA VAL A 64 -32.29 -33.65 -52.63
C VAL A 64 -30.88 -34.15 -52.27
N PRO A 65 -30.05 -34.62 -53.23
CA PRO A 65 -28.68 -35.04 -52.92
C PRO A 65 -27.79 -33.87 -52.48
N SER A 66 -27.02 -34.07 -51.42
CA SER A 66 -26.02 -33.10 -50.94
C SER A 66 -24.75 -33.10 -51.81
N LYS A 67 -24.15 -31.91 -51.96
CA LYS A 67 -22.86 -31.69 -52.63
C LYS A 67 -21.74 -32.45 -51.89
N PRO A 68 -20.67 -32.94 -52.57
CA PRO A 68 -19.56 -33.60 -51.89
C PRO A 68 -18.88 -32.70 -50.87
N THR A 69 -18.71 -33.21 -49.65
CA THR A 69 -17.94 -32.55 -48.59
C THR A 69 -16.45 -32.62 -48.92
N GLU A 70 -15.77 -31.48 -48.84
CA GLU A 70 -14.31 -31.40 -48.92
C GLU A 70 -13.68 -32.18 -47.73
N PRO A 71 -12.55 -32.90 -47.91
CA PRO A 71 -11.98 -33.69 -46.83
C PRO A 71 -11.44 -32.79 -45.71
N THR A 72 -12.23 -32.66 -44.65
CA THR A 72 -11.83 -31.98 -43.42
C THR A 72 -10.66 -32.70 -42.76
N ILE A 73 -9.53 -32.01 -42.64
CA ILE A 73 -8.38 -32.44 -41.84
C ILE A 73 -8.85 -32.63 -40.39
N PRO A 74 -8.54 -33.77 -39.73
CA PRO A 74 -8.93 -33.99 -38.34
C PRO A 74 -8.23 -33.02 -37.40
N THR A 75 -8.99 -32.49 -36.44
CA THR A 75 -8.49 -31.62 -35.37
C THR A 75 -8.56 -32.34 -34.02
N VAL A 76 -7.48 -32.28 -33.25
CA VAL A 76 -7.38 -32.81 -31.87
C VAL A 76 -7.16 -31.66 -30.90
N THR A 77 -7.98 -31.58 -29.84
CA THR A 77 -7.87 -30.55 -28.79
C THR A 77 -7.34 -31.16 -27.49
N ALA A 78 -6.47 -30.44 -26.77
CA ALA A 78 -5.95 -30.85 -25.47
C ALA A 78 -5.70 -29.66 -24.52
N HIS A 79 -5.78 -29.91 -23.22
CA HIS A 79 -5.48 -28.93 -22.17
C HIS A 79 -4.27 -29.40 -21.37
N ILE A 80 -3.19 -28.60 -21.32
CA ILE A 80 -1.98 -28.89 -20.56
C ILE A 80 -2.15 -28.38 -19.14
N LYS A 81 -2.01 -29.26 -18.13
CA LYS A 81 -2.10 -28.86 -16.72
C LYS A 81 -0.84 -28.13 -16.29
N ALA A 82 -0.96 -27.21 -15.35
CA ALA A 82 0.19 -26.55 -14.73
C ALA A 82 1.19 -27.55 -14.11
N THR A 83 0.70 -28.68 -13.61
CA THR A 83 1.49 -29.79 -13.07
C THR A 83 2.29 -30.59 -14.11
N ASP A 84 1.93 -30.50 -15.40
CA ASP A 84 2.63 -31.15 -16.52
C ASP A 84 3.69 -30.24 -17.19
N ILE A 85 3.85 -29.00 -16.70
CA ILE A 85 4.78 -27.99 -17.24
C ILE A 85 6.07 -27.93 -16.41
N ALA A 86 7.21 -28.12 -17.07
CA ALA A 86 8.53 -27.92 -16.48
C ALA A 86 9.00 -26.47 -16.65
N LEU A 87 9.37 -25.83 -15.54
CA LEU A 87 9.95 -24.48 -15.52
C LEU A 87 11.45 -24.58 -15.81
N VAL A 88 11.95 -23.96 -16.89
CA VAL A 88 13.37 -24.10 -17.30
C VAL A 88 14.16 -22.81 -17.06
N SER A 89 13.55 -21.67 -17.33
CA SER A 89 14.07 -20.34 -16.98
C SER A 89 12.89 -19.39 -16.80
N PRO A 90 13.08 -18.15 -16.31
CA PRO A 90 12.02 -17.15 -16.24
C PRO A 90 11.36 -16.82 -17.58
N THR A 91 11.98 -17.19 -18.71
CA THR A 91 11.49 -16.92 -20.07
C THR A 91 11.14 -18.17 -20.86
N MET A 92 11.21 -19.37 -20.25
CA MET A 92 11.10 -20.63 -20.99
C MET A 92 10.47 -21.77 -20.19
N LEU A 93 9.42 -22.34 -20.77
CA LEU A 93 8.65 -23.48 -20.28
C LEU A 93 8.82 -24.68 -21.21
N ARG A 94 8.70 -25.90 -20.69
CA ARG A 94 8.68 -27.14 -21.49
C ARG A 94 7.56 -28.07 -21.06
N PHE A 95 6.93 -28.74 -22.03
CA PHE A 95 5.91 -29.76 -21.79
C PHE A 95 5.86 -30.77 -22.95
N THR A 96 5.18 -31.90 -22.73
CA THR A 96 4.93 -32.91 -23.75
C THR A 96 3.71 -32.53 -24.57
N ALA A 97 3.79 -32.65 -25.90
CA ALA A 97 2.73 -32.23 -26.81
C ALA A 97 1.98 -33.44 -27.42
N PRO A 98 0.64 -33.44 -27.47
CA PRO A 98 -0.14 -34.52 -28.11
C PRO A 98 0.30 -34.78 -29.55
N GLY A 99 0.48 -36.06 -29.91
CA GLY A 99 0.88 -36.46 -31.25
C GLY A 99 2.33 -36.18 -31.63
N VAL A 100 3.13 -35.52 -30.78
CA VAL A 100 4.55 -35.26 -31.01
C VAL A 100 5.41 -36.29 -30.26
N THR A 101 6.40 -36.84 -30.96
CA THR A 101 7.37 -37.82 -30.46
C THR A 101 8.75 -37.48 -31.03
N ALA A 102 9.81 -38.03 -30.43
CA ALA A 102 11.17 -37.94 -31.00
C ALA A 102 11.27 -38.46 -32.46
N THR A 103 10.36 -39.34 -32.90
CA THR A 103 10.35 -39.89 -34.27
C THR A 103 9.59 -39.06 -35.30
N ASN A 104 8.75 -38.10 -34.89
CA ASN A 104 8.00 -37.22 -35.80
C ASN A 104 8.18 -35.71 -35.52
N ALA A 105 9.03 -35.33 -34.57
CA ALA A 105 9.35 -33.93 -34.24
C ALA A 105 9.78 -33.08 -35.46
N SER A 106 10.44 -33.68 -36.44
CA SER A 106 10.87 -33.04 -37.70
C SER A 106 9.77 -32.87 -38.75
N LYS A 107 8.57 -33.40 -38.47
CA LYS A 107 7.36 -33.29 -39.31
C LYS A 107 6.34 -32.31 -38.74
N VAL A 108 6.66 -31.61 -37.64
CA VAL A 108 5.77 -30.60 -37.06
C VAL A 108 5.89 -29.31 -37.87
N THR A 109 4.76 -28.81 -38.38
CA THR A 109 4.69 -27.57 -39.16
C THR A 109 3.61 -26.63 -38.61
N ASP A 110 3.55 -25.42 -39.17
CA ASP A 110 2.46 -24.46 -38.97
C ASP A 110 2.19 -24.08 -37.51
N ILE A 111 3.24 -24.09 -36.68
CA ILE A 111 3.18 -23.68 -35.27
C ILE A 111 2.76 -22.21 -35.20
N LYS A 112 1.63 -21.95 -34.55
CA LYS A 112 1.07 -20.62 -34.29
C LYS A 112 0.64 -20.52 -32.83
N THR A 113 0.85 -19.36 -32.25
CA THR A 113 0.55 -19.03 -30.85
C THR A 113 -0.38 -17.81 -30.79
N ASN A 114 -1.15 -17.65 -29.71
CA ASN A 114 -1.83 -16.37 -29.42
C ASN A 114 -0.86 -15.31 -28.87
N PHE A 115 0.15 -15.73 -28.09
CA PHE A 115 1.28 -14.90 -27.67
C PHE A 115 2.54 -15.76 -27.47
N GLY A 116 3.70 -15.10 -27.36
CA GLY A 116 4.99 -15.79 -27.22
C GLY A 116 5.35 -16.64 -28.44
N GLU A 117 6.42 -17.42 -28.35
CA GLU A 117 6.86 -18.32 -29.42
C GLU A 117 6.96 -19.76 -28.93
N ALA A 118 6.62 -20.71 -29.81
CA ALA A 118 6.68 -22.13 -29.54
C ALA A 118 7.59 -22.84 -30.57
N SER A 119 8.39 -23.78 -30.09
CA SER A 119 9.27 -24.62 -30.93
C SER A 119 9.28 -26.06 -30.42
N VAL A 120 9.64 -27.01 -31.29
CA VAL A 120 9.73 -28.44 -30.94
C VAL A 120 11.19 -28.86 -30.88
N GLU A 121 11.61 -29.36 -29.72
CA GLU A 121 12.92 -29.97 -29.53
C GLU A 121 13.02 -31.27 -30.33
N GLN A 122 13.87 -31.28 -31.35
CA GLN A 122 13.95 -32.34 -32.35
C GLN A 122 14.40 -33.69 -31.77
N THR A 123 15.17 -33.67 -30.68
CA THR A 123 15.68 -34.91 -30.05
C THR A 123 14.67 -35.62 -29.14
N THR A 124 13.71 -34.88 -28.57
CA THR A 124 12.78 -35.41 -27.55
C THR A 124 11.31 -35.33 -27.95
N GLY A 125 10.95 -34.44 -28.88
CA GLY A 125 9.57 -34.12 -29.22
C GLY A 125 8.86 -33.22 -28.19
N THR A 126 9.55 -32.70 -27.16
CA THR A 126 8.95 -31.73 -26.23
C THR A 126 8.75 -30.38 -26.89
N ILE A 127 7.62 -29.72 -26.63
CA ILE A 127 7.49 -28.29 -26.95
C ILE A 127 8.27 -27.47 -25.92
N THR A 128 9.00 -26.49 -26.44
CA THR A 128 9.58 -25.38 -25.70
C THR A 128 8.75 -24.14 -26.01
N PHE A 129 8.14 -23.53 -24.99
CA PHE A 129 7.33 -22.32 -25.12
C PHE A 129 8.03 -21.15 -24.40
N GLN A 130 8.14 -20.02 -25.08
CA GLN A 130 8.73 -18.80 -24.57
C GLN A 130 7.63 -17.72 -24.51
N PRO A 131 6.99 -17.50 -23.34
CA PRO A 131 5.91 -16.53 -23.21
C PRO A 131 6.39 -15.08 -23.34
N TYR A 132 7.66 -14.80 -23.03
CA TYR A 132 8.24 -13.46 -22.96
C TYR A 132 9.30 -13.23 -24.04
N THR A 133 8.98 -13.55 -25.30
CA THR A 133 9.95 -13.38 -26.39
C THR A 133 10.28 -11.91 -26.64
N PRO A 134 11.56 -11.50 -26.50
CA PRO A 134 11.95 -10.12 -26.71
C PRO A 134 11.92 -9.79 -28.21
N SER A 135 10.89 -9.08 -28.65
CA SER A 135 10.90 -8.46 -29.98
C SER A 135 12.13 -7.57 -30.14
N THR A 136 12.83 -7.71 -31.27
CA THR A 136 14.03 -6.93 -31.59
C THR A 136 13.78 -5.43 -31.78
N THR A 137 12.51 -5.02 -31.89
CA THR A 137 12.10 -3.61 -31.99
C THR A 137 11.46 -3.06 -30.72
N ASN A 138 10.87 -3.89 -29.86
CA ASN A 138 10.42 -3.49 -28.53
C ASN A 138 10.24 -4.72 -27.60
N PRO A 139 11.26 -5.10 -26.81
CA PRO A 139 11.25 -6.36 -26.04
C PRO A 139 10.30 -6.36 -24.83
N LEU A 140 9.60 -5.25 -24.57
CA LEU A 140 8.79 -5.02 -23.37
C LEU A 140 7.29 -5.33 -23.56
N SER A 141 6.82 -5.56 -24.80
CA SER A 141 5.40 -5.83 -25.05
C SER A 141 4.95 -7.25 -24.71
N ALA A 142 5.87 -8.23 -24.65
CA ALA A 142 5.51 -9.64 -24.55
C ALA A 142 4.83 -10.02 -23.22
N GLU A 143 5.30 -9.48 -22.08
CA GLU A 143 4.69 -9.71 -20.77
C GLU A 143 3.31 -9.05 -20.66
N ILE A 144 3.15 -7.83 -21.21
CA ILE A 144 1.85 -7.14 -21.31
C ILE A 144 0.87 -7.95 -22.16
N ILE A 145 1.30 -8.46 -23.33
CA ILE A 145 0.45 -9.29 -24.20
C ILE A 145 0.07 -10.60 -23.50
N ALA A 146 0.99 -11.23 -22.76
CA ALA A 146 0.70 -12.43 -21.97
C ALA A 146 -0.33 -12.12 -20.86
N ALA A 147 -0.18 -11.02 -20.13
CA ALA A 147 -1.12 -10.57 -19.11
C ALA A 147 -2.51 -10.23 -19.69
N GLN A 148 -2.57 -9.60 -20.87
CA GLN A 148 -3.82 -9.35 -21.61
C GLN A 148 -4.54 -10.63 -22.07
N ASN A 149 -3.84 -11.77 -22.08
CA ASN A 149 -4.40 -13.10 -22.36
C ASN A 149 -4.56 -13.94 -21.07
N ASP A 150 -4.54 -13.32 -19.87
CA ASP A 150 -4.57 -14.02 -18.56
C ASP A 150 -3.49 -15.11 -18.43
N TYR A 151 -2.37 -14.95 -19.15
CA TYR A 151 -1.31 -15.95 -19.34
C TYR A 151 -1.78 -17.30 -19.93
N GLN A 152 -3.00 -17.37 -20.48
CA GLN A 152 -3.54 -18.55 -21.14
C GLN A 152 -3.01 -18.65 -22.58
N PHE A 153 -1.98 -19.47 -22.78
CA PHE A 153 -1.45 -19.72 -24.12
C PHE A 153 -2.36 -20.68 -24.88
N ALA A 154 -2.46 -20.48 -26.18
CA ALA A 154 -3.07 -21.38 -27.14
C ALA A 154 -2.09 -21.60 -28.30
N ILE A 155 -1.75 -22.87 -28.57
CA ILE A 155 -0.81 -23.29 -29.61
C ILE A 155 -1.55 -24.19 -30.60
N SER A 156 -1.50 -23.86 -31.88
CA SER A 156 -1.90 -24.75 -32.96
C SER A 156 -0.68 -25.18 -33.78
N TYR A 157 -0.63 -26.45 -34.16
CA TYR A 157 0.43 -27.02 -35.01
C TYR A 157 -0.12 -28.19 -35.82
N GLN A 158 0.54 -28.53 -36.93
CA GLN A 158 0.19 -29.68 -37.74
C GLN A 158 1.26 -30.77 -37.59
N VAL A 159 0.83 -32.02 -37.46
CA VAL A 159 1.72 -33.19 -37.56
C VAL A 159 1.15 -34.09 -38.65
N GLU A 160 1.93 -34.26 -39.73
CA GLU A 160 1.52 -34.98 -40.93
C GLU A 160 0.19 -34.44 -41.50
N ASN A 161 -0.92 -35.16 -41.30
CA ASN A 161 -2.24 -34.81 -41.82
C ASN A 161 -3.29 -34.63 -40.71
N THR A 162 -2.87 -34.21 -39.51
CA THR A 162 -3.72 -33.91 -38.35
C THR A 162 -3.33 -32.56 -37.76
N ILE A 163 -4.32 -31.72 -37.46
CA ILE A 163 -4.13 -30.45 -36.75
C ILE A 163 -4.30 -30.70 -35.25
N TYR A 164 -3.39 -30.18 -34.47
CA TYR A 164 -3.46 -30.18 -33.01
C TYR A 164 -3.68 -28.75 -32.53
N GLN A 165 -4.56 -28.59 -31.56
CA GLN A 165 -4.81 -27.36 -30.83
C GLN A 165 -4.65 -27.68 -29.34
N LEU A 166 -3.74 -27.01 -28.66
CA LEU A 166 -3.61 -27.14 -27.21
C LEU A 166 -3.62 -25.78 -26.54
N ASP A 167 -4.06 -25.75 -25.30
CA ASP A 167 -3.94 -24.59 -24.42
C ASP A 167 -3.29 -24.98 -23.09
N GLY A 168 -2.93 -23.97 -22.32
CA GLY A 168 -2.33 -24.09 -20.99
C GLY A 168 -2.02 -22.70 -20.43
N LEU A 169 -1.38 -22.66 -19.26
CA LEU A 169 -1.17 -21.41 -18.52
C LEU A 169 0.33 -21.19 -18.26
N ALA A 170 0.86 -20.07 -18.73
CA ALA A 170 2.26 -19.68 -18.62
C ALA A 170 2.46 -18.72 -17.43
N LEU A 171 2.39 -19.27 -16.22
CA LEU A 171 2.56 -18.54 -14.96
C LEU A 171 3.80 -17.61 -14.96
N PRO A 172 3.69 -16.36 -14.45
CA PRO A 172 4.81 -15.45 -14.24
C PRO A 172 5.95 -16.04 -13.41
N LEU A 173 7.11 -16.16 -14.03
CA LEU A 173 8.32 -16.73 -13.43
C LEU A 173 9.36 -15.65 -13.10
N TYR A 174 10.15 -15.92 -12.06
CA TYR A 174 11.34 -15.16 -11.69
C TYR A 174 12.47 -16.11 -11.31
N ASN A 175 13.69 -15.57 -11.17
CA ASN A 175 14.78 -16.30 -10.52
C ASN A 175 14.71 -16.09 -9.02
N ASP A 176 14.63 -17.16 -8.25
CA ASP A 176 14.66 -17.13 -6.79
C ASP A 176 16.04 -16.71 -6.24
N LYS A 177 16.15 -16.63 -4.90
CA LYS A 177 17.41 -16.33 -4.19
C LYS A 177 18.53 -17.38 -4.43
N SER A 178 18.20 -18.53 -5.01
CA SER A 178 19.14 -19.59 -5.45
C SER A 178 19.42 -19.57 -6.96
N ASN A 179 18.95 -18.55 -7.67
CA ASN A 179 19.01 -18.40 -9.13
C ASN A 179 18.34 -19.57 -9.91
N LYS A 180 17.23 -20.10 -9.39
CA LYS A 180 16.38 -21.10 -10.05
C LYS A 180 15.06 -20.47 -10.50
N PRO A 181 14.47 -20.94 -11.62
CA PRO A 181 13.14 -20.51 -12.03
C PRO A 181 12.09 -20.94 -11.01
N ALA A 182 11.32 -19.99 -10.50
CA ALA A 182 10.25 -20.20 -9.54
C ALA A 182 9.04 -19.33 -9.87
N LEU A 183 7.89 -19.67 -9.27
CA LEU A 183 6.69 -18.85 -9.31
C LEU A 183 6.87 -17.63 -8.39
N ARG A 184 6.77 -16.40 -8.92
CA ARG A 184 6.97 -15.19 -8.08
C ARG A 184 5.87 -15.02 -7.04
N PHE A 185 4.63 -15.20 -7.46
CA PHE A 185 3.46 -14.90 -6.66
C PHE A 185 2.60 -16.15 -6.46
N SER A 186 2.28 -16.47 -5.20
CA SER A 186 1.43 -17.59 -4.82
C SER A 186 0.09 -17.08 -4.26
N LYS A 187 -1.01 -17.42 -4.93
CA LYS A 187 -2.39 -17.10 -4.55
C LYS A 187 -2.84 -17.91 -3.33
N VAL A 188 -3.53 -17.24 -2.41
CA VAL A 188 -3.98 -17.78 -1.11
C VAL A 188 -5.46 -17.43 -0.91
N SER A 189 -6.27 -18.42 -0.52
CA SER A 189 -7.68 -18.22 -0.20
C SER A 189 -7.88 -17.46 1.12
N LYS A 190 -9.11 -16.98 1.33
CA LYS A 190 -9.49 -16.12 2.46
C LYS A 190 -9.20 -16.70 3.85
N ASP A 191 -9.16 -18.02 3.98
CA ASP A 191 -8.86 -18.78 5.19
C ASP A 191 -7.35 -18.97 5.44
N GLY A 192 -6.49 -18.64 4.47
CA GLY A 192 -5.04 -18.81 4.53
C GLY A 192 -4.51 -20.06 3.83
N THR A 193 -5.36 -20.85 3.18
CA THR A 193 -4.94 -22.03 2.44
C THR A 193 -4.30 -21.63 1.09
N PRO A 194 -3.07 -22.09 0.76
CA PRO A 194 -2.51 -21.90 -0.57
C PRO A 194 -3.35 -22.63 -1.62
N LEU A 195 -3.66 -21.96 -2.74
CA LEU A 195 -4.45 -22.58 -3.81
C LEU A 195 -3.70 -23.73 -4.50
N SER A 196 -4.46 -24.68 -5.07
CA SER A 196 -3.91 -25.82 -5.85
C SER A 196 -3.08 -25.34 -7.04
N SER A 197 -2.15 -26.15 -7.55
CA SER A 197 -1.32 -25.80 -8.71
C SER A 197 -2.13 -25.35 -9.94
N GLU A 198 -3.29 -25.98 -10.17
CA GLU A 198 -4.23 -25.60 -11.22
C GLU A 198 -4.95 -24.27 -10.91
N ASP A 199 -5.29 -23.99 -9.66
CA ASP A 199 -5.97 -22.74 -9.24
C ASP A 199 -5.00 -21.55 -9.10
N GLN A 200 -3.71 -21.78 -8.80
CA GLN A 200 -2.64 -20.78 -8.93
C GLN A 200 -2.64 -20.18 -10.36
N ALA A 201 -2.87 -21.06 -11.34
CA ALA A 201 -2.84 -20.72 -12.75
C ALA A 201 -4.14 -20.04 -13.25
N ARG A 202 -5.23 -19.98 -12.49
CA ARG A 202 -6.50 -19.42 -12.97
C ARG A 202 -6.60 -17.90 -12.80
N PRO A 203 -7.21 -17.16 -13.76
CA PRO A 203 -7.62 -15.79 -13.57
C PRO A 203 -8.78 -15.66 -12.55
N ALA A 204 -9.03 -14.45 -12.09
CA ALA A 204 -9.89 -14.16 -10.93
C ALA A 204 -11.37 -14.46 -11.15
N ASN A 205 -11.85 -14.35 -12.39
CA ASN A 205 -13.20 -14.77 -12.78
C ASN A 205 -13.44 -16.30 -12.65
N ALA A 206 -12.39 -17.07 -12.38
CA ALA A 206 -12.41 -18.53 -12.21
C ALA A 206 -11.76 -19.00 -10.90
N SER A 207 -11.32 -18.10 -10.00
CA SER A 207 -10.66 -18.46 -8.73
C SER A 207 -10.66 -17.30 -7.72
N ASP A 208 -11.24 -17.52 -6.53
CA ASP A 208 -11.39 -16.51 -5.48
C ASP A 208 -10.21 -16.52 -4.49
N TRP A 209 -9.07 -15.93 -4.86
CA TRP A 209 -8.01 -15.64 -3.89
C TRP A 209 -8.24 -14.28 -3.21
N SER A 210 -7.89 -14.21 -1.92
CA SER A 210 -7.98 -12.97 -1.13
C SER A 210 -6.60 -12.39 -0.81
N CYS A 211 -5.54 -13.19 -0.94
CA CYS A 211 -4.16 -12.73 -0.75
C CYS A 211 -3.20 -13.36 -1.75
N VAL A 212 -2.04 -12.72 -1.91
CA VAL A 212 -0.91 -13.20 -2.71
C VAL A 212 0.35 -13.10 -1.86
N THR A 213 1.11 -14.19 -1.77
CA THR A 213 2.47 -14.19 -1.23
C THR A 213 3.47 -13.88 -2.34
N ASP A 214 4.32 -12.87 -2.14
CA ASP A 214 5.45 -12.54 -3.01
C ASP A 214 6.70 -13.27 -2.52
N ASN A 215 7.08 -14.34 -3.23
CA ASN A 215 8.23 -15.18 -2.87
C ASN A 215 9.59 -14.48 -3.11
N ASN A 216 9.60 -13.26 -3.66
CA ASN A 216 10.81 -12.44 -3.76
C ASN A 216 11.07 -11.66 -2.46
N SER A 217 10.03 -11.01 -1.92
CA SER A 217 10.11 -10.18 -0.70
C SER A 217 9.75 -10.90 0.59
N ASP A 218 9.19 -12.11 0.49
CA ASP A 218 8.58 -12.88 1.59
C ASP A 218 7.36 -12.17 2.24
N LEU A 219 6.76 -11.20 1.54
CA LEU A 219 5.56 -10.47 1.97
C LEU A 219 4.27 -11.15 1.51
N MET A 220 3.21 -11.02 2.29
CA MET A 220 1.85 -11.39 1.89
C MET A 220 0.99 -10.12 1.73
N TRP A 221 0.33 -10.00 0.59
CA TRP A 221 -0.48 -8.85 0.21
C TRP A 221 -1.96 -9.20 0.16
N GLN A 222 -2.80 -8.32 0.70
CA GLN A 222 -4.24 -8.39 0.54
C GLN A 222 -4.61 -8.00 -0.90
N VAL A 223 -5.30 -8.89 -1.61
CA VAL A 223 -5.76 -8.64 -2.98
C VAL A 223 -7.13 -7.99 -2.92
N PRO A 224 -7.37 -6.87 -3.62
CA PRO A 224 -8.69 -6.25 -3.67
C PRO A 224 -9.72 -7.20 -4.29
N GLN A 225 -10.99 -6.96 -4.03
CA GLN A 225 -12.09 -7.83 -4.44
C GLN A 225 -13.10 -7.02 -5.27
N ALA A 226 -13.95 -7.68 -6.05
CA ALA A 226 -15.04 -6.98 -6.74
C ALA A 226 -15.98 -6.25 -5.76
N HIS A 227 -16.23 -6.84 -4.58
CA HIS A 227 -17.20 -6.38 -3.59
C HIS A 227 -16.77 -6.69 -2.14
N GLY A 228 -17.42 -6.05 -1.16
CA GLY A 228 -17.28 -6.36 0.26
C GLY A 228 -16.30 -5.47 1.02
N THR A 229 -15.71 -5.98 2.11
CA THR A 229 -14.84 -5.22 3.03
C THR A 229 -13.54 -4.72 2.37
N TYR A 230 -13.06 -5.45 1.35
CA TYR A 230 -11.80 -5.17 0.65
C TYR A 230 -12.07 -4.89 -0.83
N ALA A 231 -13.18 -4.23 -1.14
CA ALA A 231 -13.55 -3.92 -2.51
C ALA A 231 -12.58 -2.92 -3.14
N PHE A 232 -12.32 -3.05 -4.44
CA PHE A 232 -11.37 -2.20 -5.17
C PHE A 232 -11.76 -0.72 -5.24
N ASP A 233 -13.06 -0.43 -5.16
CA ASP A 233 -13.63 0.91 -5.12
C ASP A 233 -13.68 1.51 -3.70
N SER A 234 -13.15 0.80 -2.70
CA SER A 234 -13.11 1.28 -1.32
C SER A 234 -11.97 2.28 -1.08
N THR A 235 -12.32 3.42 -0.52
CA THR A 235 -11.41 4.51 -0.15
C THR A 235 -11.50 4.81 1.34
N TYR A 236 -10.38 5.22 1.92
CA TYR A 236 -10.22 5.36 3.37
C TYR A 236 -9.57 6.71 3.70
N TYR A 237 -9.96 7.33 4.81
CA TYR A 237 -9.14 8.38 5.41
C TYR A 237 -7.89 7.77 6.07
N TRP A 238 -6.76 8.47 6.03
CA TRP A 238 -5.55 7.99 6.69
C TRP A 238 -5.66 8.03 8.23
N GLY A 239 -5.20 6.99 8.92
CA GLY A 239 -5.21 6.89 10.38
C GLY A 239 -6.62 6.79 10.95
N ASP A 240 -6.96 7.68 11.88
CA ASP A 240 -8.31 7.87 12.46
C ASP A 240 -8.92 9.24 12.16
N ARG A 241 -8.42 9.95 11.13
CA ARG A 241 -8.64 11.37 10.85
C ARG A 241 -10.03 11.76 10.34
N THR A 242 -11.09 11.38 11.03
CA THR A 242 -12.46 11.84 10.71
C THR A 242 -12.79 13.25 11.22
N ILE A 243 -11.85 13.95 11.85
CA ILE A 243 -12.12 15.23 12.53
C ILE A 243 -11.79 16.46 11.67
N ASN A 244 -10.85 16.34 10.72
CA ASN A 244 -10.38 17.46 9.88
C ASN A 244 -10.60 17.21 8.36
N HIS A 245 -11.50 16.29 8.00
CA HIS A 245 -11.72 15.88 6.62
C HIS A 245 -12.45 16.93 5.78
N ARG A 246 -12.33 16.86 4.45
CA ARG A 246 -13.17 17.65 3.54
C ARG A 246 -14.59 17.06 3.49
N ASP A 247 -15.59 17.84 3.89
CA ASP A 247 -17.02 17.48 3.75
C ASP A 247 -17.43 17.10 2.30
N SER A 248 -16.69 17.61 1.30
CA SER A 248 -16.92 17.36 -0.13
C SER A 248 -16.42 15.99 -0.62
N SER A 249 -15.52 15.33 0.10
CA SER A 249 -14.78 14.15 -0.38
C SER A 249 -14.93 13.01 0.62
N LYS A 250 -16.00 12.23 0.50
CA LYS A 250 -16.37 11.19 1.48
C LYS A 250 -15.72 9.85 1.17
N ALA A 251 -15.08 9.26 2.18
CA ALA A 251 -14.57 7.89 2.13
C ALA A 251 -15.70 6.87 1.88
N ILE A 252 -15.44 5.89 1.03
CA ILE A 252 -16.40 4.85 0.63
C ILE A 252 -15.86 3.50 1.09
N CYS A 253 -16.55 2.82 1.99
CA CYS A 253 -16.16 1.47 2.43
C CYS A 253 -17.33 0.74 3.09
N THR A 254 -17.14 -0.55 3.40
CA THR A 254 -18.14 -1.39 4.11
C THR A 254 -17.67 -1.82 5.51
N LEU A 255 -16.80 -1.04 6.15
CA LEU A 255 -16.37 -1.26 7.54
C LEU A 255 -17.53 -0.98 8.52
N SER A 256 -17.53 -1.66 9.68
CA SER A 256 -18.51 -1.42 10.74
C SER A 256 -18.26 -0.15 11.57
N GLY A 257 -17.17 0.55 11.29
CA GLY A 257 -16.82 1.84 11.87
C GLY A 257 -16.43 2.83 10.76
N ASN A 258 -15.90 3.99 11.14
CA ASN A 258 -15.46 5.02 10.20
C ASN A 258 -14.53 4.45 9.11
N CYS A 259 -14.73 4.87 7.85
CA CYS A 259 -13.89 4.48 6.72
C CYS A 259 -12.50 5.11 6.79
N ASN A 260 -11.62 4.49 7.58
CA ASN A 260 -10.25 4.93 7.80
C ASN A 260 -9.29 3.74 7.89
N THR A 261 -8.00 3.97 7.65
CA THR A 261 -7.02 2.87 7.55
C THR A 261 -6.79 2.15 8.89
N LYS A 262 -6.97 2.83 10.03
CA LYS A 262 -6.91 2.20 11.36
C LYS A 262 -8.00 1.13 11.54
N ASN A 263 -9.23 1.43 11.14
CA ASN A 263 -10.35 0.49 11.20
C ASN A 263 -10.23 -0.62 10.14
N LEU A 264 -9.68 -0.33 8.96
CA LEU A 264 -9.38 -1.34 7.94
C LEU A 264 -8.40 -2.40 8.46
N VAL A 265 -7.27 -1.95 9.03
CA VAL A 265 -6.26 -2.83 9.66
C VAL A 265 -6.86 -3.62 10.81
N ALA A 266 -7.63 -2.96 11.71
CA ALA A 266 -8.27 -3.64 12.84
C ALA A 266 -9.26 -4.73 12.39
N GLU A 267 -10.06 -4.48 11.35
CA GLU A 267 -11.03 -5.44 10.83
C GLU A 267 -10.35 -6.62 10.11
N ALA A 268 -9.25 -6.40 9.39
CA ALA A 268 -8.45 -7.47 8.78
C ALA A 268 -7.82 -8.39 9.83
N ASN A 269 -7.24 -7.81 10.89
CA ASN A 269 -6.64 -8.56 11.98
C ASN A 269 -7.66 -9.32 12.82
N LYS A 270 -8.82 -8.72 13.08
CA LYS A 270 -9.97 -9.35 13.75
C LYS A 270 -10.59 -10.49 12.95
N LYS A 271 -10.66 -10.37 11.62
CA LYS A 271 -11.14 -11.43 10.71
C LYS A 271 -10.10 -12.50 10.39
N GLN A 272 -8.86 -12.33 10.86
CA GLN A 272 -7.72 -13.17 10.49
C GLN A 272 -7.61 -13.37 8.98
N LEU A 273 -7.66 -12.28 8.20
CA LEU A 273 -7.65 -12.34 6.73
C LEU A 273 -6.47 -13.21 6.25
N CYS A 274 -6.77 -14.22 5.43
CA CYS A 274 -5.81 -15.20 4.92
C CYS A 274 -4.99 -15.90 6.03
N GLY A 275 -5.60 -16.12 7.19
CA GLY A 275 -4.99 -16.77 8.35
C GLY A 275 -4.00 -15.88 9.13
N ARG A 276 -3.94 -14.57 8.85
CA ARG A 276 -2.98 -13.62 9.44
C ARG A 276 -3.66 -12.57 10.31
N SER A 277 -3.02 -12.17 11.41
CA SER A 277 -3.55 -11.20 12.39
C SER A 277 -2.62 -10.04 12.69
N ASP A 278 -1.59 -9.87 11.86
CA ASP A 278 -0.54 -8.86 11.89
C ASP A 278 -0.46 -8.11 10.55
N TRP A 279 -1.63 -7.87 9.94
CA TRP A 279 -1.81 -6.93 8.83
C TRP A 279 -1.54 -5.50 9.27
N ARG A 280 -1.04 -4.71 8.32
CA ARG A 280 -0.72 -3.29 8.45
C ARG A 280 -0.79 -2.62 7.07
N LEU A 281 -0.66 -1.30 7.04
CA LEU A 281 -0.33 -0.60 5.80
C LEU A 281 1.10 -0.96 5.36
N ALA A 282 1.36 -0.83 4.06
CA ALA A 282 2.68 -1.06 3.48
C ALA A 282 3.52 0.22 3.46
N THR A 283 4.84 0.09 3.59
CA THR A 283 5.80 1.19 3.31
C THR A 283 5.84 1.50 1.81
N ARG A 284 6.47 2.61 1.41
CA ARG A 284 6.73 2.89 -0.01
C ARG A 284 7.65 1.82 -0.61
N THR A 285 8.68 1.38 0.11
CA THR A 285 9.63 0.35 -0.33
C THR A 285 8.95 -1.00 -0.53
N GLU A 286 7.97 -1.35 0.31
CA GLU A 286 7.16 -2.56 0.16
C GLU A 286 6.25 -2.47 -1.06
N TRP A 287 5.54 -1.35 -1.26
CA TRP A 287 4.79 -1.14 -2.51
C TRP A 287 5.67 -1.38 -3.74
N LYS A 288 6.92 -0.89 -3.75
CA LYS A 288 7.88 -1.14 -4.84
C LYS A 288 8.25 -2.61 -5.06
N THR A 289 7.96 -3.55 -4.15
CA THR A 289 8.15 -5.00 -4.43
C THR A 289 7.04 -5.58 -5.29
N LEU A 290 5.87 -4.94 -5.36
CA LEU A 290 4.79 -5.32 -6.29
C LEU A 290 4.92 -4.64 -7.65
N LEU A 291 5.48 -3.44 -7.71
CA LEU A 291 5.51 -2.63 -8.93
C LEU A 291 6.61 -3.09 -9.90
N ASP A 292 6.28 -3.23 -11.18
CA ASP A 292 7.26 -3.38 -12.26
C ASP A 292 7.03 -2.31 -13.33
N LYS A 293 8.03 -1.45 -13.55
CA LYS A 293 8.00 -0.37 -14.57
C LYS A 293 7.80 -0.90 -16.00
N LYS A 294 8.02 -2.19 -16.26
CA LYS A 294 7.74 -2.82 -17.56
C LYS A 294 6.25 -3.04 -17.82
N LEU A 295 5.44 -3.18 -16.77
CA LEU A 295 3.98 -3.33 -16.86
C LEU A 295 3.27 -1.97 -16.98
N PHE A 296 4.00 -0.87 -16.83
CA PHE A 296 3.47 0.48 -16.96
C PHE A 296 3.12 0.80 -18.44
N ASP A 297 1.85 1.08 -18.71
CA ASP A 297 1.41 1.67 -19.97
C ASP A 297 0.57 2.93 -19.70
N LYS A 298 1.11 4.07 -20.12
CA LYS A 298 0.49 5.40 -19.97
C LYS A 298 -0.73 5.59 -20.84
N ASP A 299 -0.78 5.01 -22.03
CA ASP A 299 -1.83 5.26 -23.02
C ASP A 299 -3.09 4.46 -22.68
N SER A 300 -2.94 3.22 -22.18
CA SER A 300 -4.04 2.41 -21.63
C SER A 300 -4.34 2.69 -20.15
N LYS A 301 -3.51 3.48 -19.45
CA LYS A 301 -3.60 3.74 -18.00
C LYS A 301 -3.48 2.47 -17.14
N HIS A 302 -2.75 1.47 -17.62
CA HIS A 302 -2.54 0.22 -16.89
C HIS A 302 -1.68 0.49 -15.65
N SER A 303 -2.10 -0.07 -14.51
CA SER A 303 -1.30 0.01 -13.29
C SER A 303 -0.06 -0.88 -13.45
N PRO A 304 1.14 -0.46 -12.98
CA PRO A 304 2.37 -1.24 -13.09
C PRO A 304 2.44 -2.41 -12.09
N ILE A 305 1.35 -3.15 -11.95
CA ILE A 305 1.17 -4.31 -11.07
C ILE A 305 0.57 -5.45 -11.89
N ASN A 306 0.99 -6.69 -11.62
CA ASN A 306 0.58 -7.82 -12.45
C ASN A 306 -0.91 -8.18 -12.23
N SER A 307 -1.77 -7.81 -13.19
CA SER A 307 -3.23 -7.98 -13.13
C SER A 307 -3.69 -9.44 -12.97
N PHE A 308 -2.91 -10.43 -13.40
CA PHE A 308 -3.20 -11.85 -13.18
C PHE A 308 -3.16 -12.27 -11.69
N TYR A 309 -2.50 -11.47 -10.84
CA TYR A 309 -2.48 -11.62 -9.38
C TYR A 309 -3.27 -10.51 -8.65
N PHE A 310 -3.38 -9.33 -9.26
CA PHE A 310 -4.04 -8.14 -8.71
C PHE A 310 -5.11 -7.60 -9.68
N PRO A 311 -6.14 -8.40 -9.99
CA PRO A 311 -7.09 -8.20 -11.11
C PRO A 311 -7.97 -6.96 -10.99
N TYR A 312 -8.10 -6.41 -9.78
CA TYR A 312 -8.91 -5.22 -9.52
C TYR A 312 -8.07 -3.98 -9.17
N VAL A 313 -6.76 -4.00 -9.46
CA VAL A 313 -5.88 -2.81 -9.34
C VAL A 313 -5.68 -2.14 -10.71
N ASP A 314 -6.54 -2.47 -11.67
CA ASP A 314 -6.55 -1.89 -13.02
C ASP A 314 -7.31 -0.54 -13.04
N SER A 315 -6.82 0.43 -13.82
CA SER A 315 -7.39 1.79 -14.01
C SER A 315 -7.06 2.90 -12.98
N ASN A 316 -6.08 2.70 -12.09
CA ASN A 316 -5.72 3.69 -11.05
C ASN A 316 -4.46 4.53 -11.37
N TYR A 317 -4.14 4.73 -12.66
CA TYR A 317 -3.00 5.55 -13.08
C TYR A 317 -3.10 7.00 -12.61
N GLY A 318 -2.02 7.51 -12.01
CA GLY A 318 -1.96 8.89 -11.51
C GLY A 318 -2.76 9.13 -10.23
N GLU A 319 -3.22 8.06 -9.57
CA GLU A 319 -3.80 8.12 -8.23
C GLU A 319 -2.74 7.92 -7.14
N ALA A 320 -3.05 8.39 -5.93
CA ALA A 320 -2.21 8.27 -4.75
C ALA A 320 -2.73 7.15 -3.85
N TYR A 321 -1.85 6.27 -3.39
CA TYR A 321 -2.19 5.16 -2.49
C TYR A 321 -1.58 5.39 -1.11
N TRP A 322 -2.31 5.07 -0.04
CA TRP A 322 -1.75 5.21 1.31
C TRP A 322 -0.60 4.24 1.56
N THR A 323 0.44 4.77 2.21
CA THR A 323 1.49 4.00 2.87
C THR A 323 1.33 4.07 4.40
N ASP A 324 2.12 3.27 5.11
CA ASP A 324 2.23 3.28 6.57
C ASP A 324 2.85 4.57 7.13
N SER A 325 3.60 5.29 6.30
CA SER A 325 4.52 6.32 6.75
C SER A 325 3.84 7.69 6.76
N PHE A 326 3.77 8.27 7.95
CA PHE A 326 3.35 9.66 8.14
C PHE A 326 4.38 10.62 7.54
N THR A 327 3.95 11.69 6.85
CA THR A 327 4.84 12.81 6.47
C THR A 327 4.27 14.12 6.97
N ILE A 328 5.12 15.14 7.01
CA ILE A 328 4.77 16.37 7.69
C ILE A 328 5.47 17.54 7.02
N TYR A 329 4.69 18.39 6.35
CA TYR A 329 5.16 19.73 6.04
C TYR A 329 5.44 20.51 7.34
N PRO A 330 6.65 21.06 7.53
CA PRO A 330 7.02 21.72 8.78
C PRO A 330 6.09 22.88 9.17
N ASN A 331 5.42 23.47 8.17
CA ASN A 331 4.50 24.59 8.34
C ASN A 331 3.01 24.20 8.20
N GLY A 332 2.67 22.98 7.77
CA GLY A 332 1.28 22.56 7.54
C GLY A 332 0.53 23.31 6.42
N HIS A 333 1.25 23.93 5.47
CA HIS A 333 0.68 24.63 4.32
C HIS A 333 1.65 24.67 3.13
N ASP A 334 1.11 24.82 1.92
CA ASP A 334 1.89 25.22 0.74
C ASP A 334 2.51 26.62 0.98
N SER A 335 3.64 26.90 0.35
CA SER A 335 4.57 28.03 0.56
C SER A 335 3.98 29.46 0.63
N LYS A 336 2.69 29.65 0.36
CA LYS A 336 1.94 30.91 0.48
C LYS A 336 0.54 30.66 1.04
N PRO A 337 0.32 30.74 2.36
CA PRO A 337 -1.01 30.58 2.93
C PRO A 337 -1.85 31.81 2.58
N VAL A 338 -3.02 31.59 1.97
CA VAL A 338 -3.99 32.67 1.70
C VAL A 338 -5.10 32.57 2.75
N ALA A 339 -5.38 33.68 3.44
CA ALA A 339 -6.51 33.73 4.35
C ALA A 339 -7.82 33.44 3.58
N ASN A 340 -8.65 32.54 4.13
CA ASN A 340 -9.84 31.98 3.48
C ASN A 340 -9.56 31.04 2.29
N ASP A 341 -8.37 30.45 2.17
CA ASP A 341 -8.19 29.29 1.30
C ASP A 341 -8.97 28.08 1.83
N TRP A 342 -10.12 27.83 1.21
CA TRP A 342 -10.99 26.66 1.44
C TRP A 342 -10.27 25.31 1.19
N GLN A 343 -9.07 25.32 0.60
CA GLN A 343 -8.42 24.10 0.12
C GLN A 343 -7.64 23.31 1.19
N GLY A 344 -7.64 23.74 2.45
CA GLY A 344 -7.33 22.87 3.61
C GLY A 344 -5.92 22.98 4.19
N SER A 345 -5.18 24.04 3.87
CA SER A 345 -3.86 24.34 4.43
C SER A 345 -3.97 24.82 5.89
N ASN A 346 -3.90 23.91 6.88
CA ASN A 346 -3.84 24.30 8.30
C ASN A 346 -2.82 23.47 9.10
N THR A 347 -2.31 24.06 10.19
CA THR A 347 -1.22 23.48 11.01
C THR A 347 -1.55 22.14 11.69
N LEU A 348 -2.82 21.72 11.71
CA LEU A 348 -3.30 20.46 12.28
C LEU A 348 -3.46 19.36 11.22
N VAL A 349 -3.38 19.70 9.92
CA VAL A 349 -3.37 18.74 8.81
C VAL A 349 -1.92 18.41 8.49
N GLY A 350 -1.37 17.41 9.19
CA GLY A 350 -0.17 16.72 8.71
C GLY A 350 -0.49 15.83 7.52
N ASP A 351 0.51 15.17 6.97
CA ASP A 351 0.42 14.51 5.68
C ASP A 351 0.61 12.99 5.80
N ALA A 352 0.34 12.24 4.74
CA ALA A 352 0.80 10.87 4.65
C ALA A 352 1.75 10.76 3.46
N HIS A 353 2.80 9.96 3.58
CA HIS A 353 3.50 9.50 2.40
C HIS A 353 2.51 8.66 1.58
N VAL A 354 2.44 8.97 0.29
CA VAL A 354 1.66 8.19 -0.68
C VAL A 354 2.60 7.57 -1.68
N MET A 355 2.24 6.39 -2.17
CA MET A 355 2.78 5.87 -3.42
C MET A 355 1.94 6.47 -4.55
N TRP A 356 2.57 7.17 -5.50
CA TRP A 356 1.91 7.52 -6.76
C TRP A 356 2.04 6.35 -7.73
N MET A 357 0.92 5.99 -8.35
CA MET A 357 0.86 4.95 -9.38
C MET A 357 1.23 5.57 -10.74
N ASP A 358 2.47 6.06 -10.84
CA ASP A 358 3.03 6.73 -12.02
C ASP A 358 4.28 5.99 -12.58
N ASN A 359 4.99 6.62 -13.51
CA ASN A 359 6.14 6.02 -14.15
C ASN A 359 7.41 5.96 -13.28
N ASP A 360 7.55 6.79 -12.25
CA ASP A 360 8.80 6.94 -11.50
C ASP A 360 8.73 6.42 -10.05
N PHE A 361 7.52 6.09 -9.56
CA PHE A 361 7.27 5.56 -8.21
C PHE A 361 7.86 6.47 -7.13
N ASP A 362 7.80 7.77 -7.41
CA ASP A 362 8.80 8.68 -6.88
C ASP A 362 8.49 9.09 -5.44
N PHE A 363 9.50 9.59 -4.71
CA PHE A 363 9.29 10.06 -3.33
C PHE A 363 8.57 11.42 -3.34
N ALA A 364 7.25 11.38 -3.49
CA ALA A 364 6.42 12.56 -3.28
C ALA A 364 5.92 12.62 -1.83
N ASN A 365 6.10 13.79 -1.20
CA ASN A 365 5.24 14.23 -0.12
C ASN A 365 3.88 14.62 -0.74
N MET A 366 2.78 14.08 -0.21
CA MET A 366 1.47 14.58 -0.62
C MET A 366 1.21 15.92 0.10
N PRO A 367 0.78 16.99 -0.60
CA PRO A 367 0.48 18.26 0.06
C PRO A 367 -0.75 18.15 0.98
N PRO A 368 -0.86 18.99 2.03
CA PRO A 368 -1.94 18.93 3.03
C PRO A 368 -3.36 19.00 2.43
N ARG A 369 -3.46 19.60 1.25
CA ARG A 369 -4.67 19.69 0.44
C ARG A 369 -5.32 18.34 0.14
N SER A 370 -4.53 17.31 -0.16
CA SER A 370 -5.00 16.00 -0.63
C SER A 370 -4.91 14.89 0.43
N THR A 371 -4.32 15.18 1.58
CA THR A 371 -4.26 14.23 2.72
C THR A 371 -5.57 14.18 3.51
N ASN A 372 -6.49 15.12 3.21
CA ASN A 372 -7.90 15.15 3.63
C ASN A 372 -8.87 14.52 2.61
N GLU A 373 -8.35 13.96 1.51
CA GLU A 373 -9.13 13.20 0.53
C GLU A 373 -8.96 11.69 0.82
N PRO A 374 -10.01 10.88 0.62
CA PRO A 374 -9.95 9.45 0.91
C PRO A 374 -9.31 8.71 -0.25
N HIS A 375 -8.24 7.97 0.02
CA HIS A 375 -7.47 7.25 -0.99
C HIS A 375 -7.58 5.73 -0.83
N PHE A 376 -7.23 5.02 -1.89
CA PHE A 376 -7.14 3.56 -1.92
C PHE A 376 -5.88 3.08 -1.17
N THR A 377 -5.90 1.84 -0.69
CA THR A 377 -4.72 1.16 -0.14
C THR A 377 -4.92 -0.36 -0.10
N MET A 378 -3.83 -1.12 -0.10
CA MET A 378 -3.81 -2.55 0.17
C MET A 378 -3.08 -2.80 1.48
N LEU A 379 -3.50 -3.83 2.20
CA LEU A 379 -2.79 -4.28 3.40
C LEU A 379 -1.64 -5.24 3.03
N VAL A 380 -0.59 -5.21 3.85
CA VAL A 380 0.53 -6.13 3.77
C VAL A 380 0.77 -6.82 5.11
N ASN A 381 1.39 -7.99 5.06
CA ASN A 381 1.74 -8.85 6.17
C ASN A 381 3.15 -9.43 5.94
N GLY A 382 3.91 -9.64 7.02
CA GLY A 382 5.31 -10.08 6.96
C GLY A 382 6.31 -9.01 7.44
N THR A 383 7.59 -9.37 7.37
CA THR A 383 8.74 -8.55 7.80
C THR A 383 8.71 -7.18 7.15
N VAL A 384 8.78 -6.10 7.94
CA VAL A 384 8.80 -4.74 7.39
C VAL A 384 10.05 -4.52 6.55
N ILE A 385 9.85 -4.04 5.32
CA ILE A 385 10.91 -3.44 4.51
C ILE A 385 10.78 -1.93 4.66
N PRO A 386 11.59 -1.26 5.50
CA PRO A 386 11.40 0.14 5.85
C PRO A 386 11.60 1.06 4.65
N ASP A 387 11.02 2.26 4.73
CA ASP A 387 11.42 3.35 3.86
C ASP A 387 12.82 3.85 4.24
N ILE A 388 13.63 4.19 3.22
CA ILE A 388 14.90 4.89 3.42
C ILE A 388 14.55 6.32 3.82
N LYS A 389 14.67 6.62 5.12
CA LYS A 389 14.44 7.95 5.68
C LYS A 389 15.78 8.66 5.83
N ASN A 390 16.03 9.66 5.01
CA ASN A 390 17.19 10.53 5.20
C ASN A 390 17.02 11.36 6.48
N ASN A 391 18.13 11.65 7.16
CA ASN A 391 18.16 12.57 8.30
C ASN A 391 17.98 14.06 7.89
N GLU A 392 17.65 14.35 6.63
CA GLU A 392 17.41 15.72 6.13
C GLU A 392 15.97 16.17 6.44
N VAL A 393 15.66 16.26 7.74
CA VAL A 393 14.32 16.61 8.23
C VAL A 393 14.28 18.05 8.72
N PRO A 394 13.26 18.86 8.37
CA PRO A 394 13.19 20.26 8.77
C PRO A 394 13.19 20.47 10.29
N GLU A 395 13.61 21.67 10.69
CA GLU A 395 14.03 21.99 12.05
C GLU A 395 12.87 22.01 13.07
N ILE A 396 13.11 21.48 14.26
CA ILE A 396 12.31 21.70 15.47
C ILE A 396 12.72 23.05 16.04
N SER A 397 11.89 24.07 15.82
CA SER A 397 12.10 25.43 16.34
C SER A 397 11.48 25.67 17.73
N ALA A 398 10.75 24.69 18.28
CA ALA A 398 10.12 24.77 19.59
C ALA A 398 10.84 23.85 20.60
N GLU A 399 11.10 24.37 21.79
CA GLU A 399 11.76 23.66 22.87
C GLU A 399 10.84 22.55 23.44
N LEU A 400 11.37 21.33 23.50
CA LEU A 400 10.72 20.18 24.15
C LEU A 400 10.81 20.29 25.68
N THR A 401 10.00 21.17 26.26
CA THR A 401 9.99 21.46 27.70
C THR A 401 9.70 20.22 28.55
N GLN A 402 10.30 20.16 29.74
CA GLN A 402 9.98 19.15 30.75
C GLN A 402 8.52 19.25 31.20
N GLN A 403 7.91 18.13 31.59
CA GLN A 403 6.60 18.14 32.24
C GLN A 403 6.72 18.61 33.69
N ASN A 404 5.86 19.54 34.08
CA ASN A 404 5.72 19.99 35.47
C ASN A 404 4.77 19.05 36.24
N ILE A 405 5.29 18.31 37.22
CA ILE A 405 4.54 17.38 38.07
C ILE A 405 4.52 17.93 39.50
N ALA A 406 3.30 18.12 40.05
CA ALA A 406 3.12 18.62 41.41
C ALA A 406 3.62 17.61 42.46
N GLU A 407 4.09 18.12 43.60
CA GLU A 407 4.57 17.31 44.73
C GLU A 407 3.52 16.26 45.16
N GLY A 408 3.95 15.00 45.28
CA GLY A 408 3.08 13.87 45.63
C GLY A 408 2.23 13.28 44.50
N VAL A 409 2.31 13.79 43.27
CA VAL A 409 1.67 13.17 42.10
C VAL A 409 2.60 12.12 41.48
N ASP A 410 2.10 10.89 41.32
CA ASP A 410 2.81 9.82 40.61
C ASP A 410 2.47 9.87 39.11
N GLU A 411 3.45 10.24 38.27
CA GLU A 411 3.28 10.30 36.81
C GLU A 411 3.06 8.92 36.18
N ASN A 412 3.47 7.84 36.85
CA ASN A 412 3.38 6.47 36.33
C ASN A 412 1.92 6.02 36.16
N ILE A 413 0.98 6.53 36.97
CA ILE A 413 -0.43 6.12 36.94
C ILE A 413 -1.07 6.40 35.57
N ASN A 414 -0.68 7.49 34.92
CA ASN A 414 -1.30 7.97 33.68
C ASN A 414 -0.34 7.94 32.47
N TRP A 415 0.71 7.10 32.49
CA TRP A 415 1.73 7.06 31.42
C TRP A 415 1.15 6.94 29.99
N GLN A 416 0.00 6.26 29.84
CA GLN A 416 -0.71 6.07 28.57
C GLN A 416 -1.31 7.35 27.96
N SER A 417 -1.41 8.46 28.71
CA SER A 417 -1.81 9.77 28.15
C SER A 417 -0.71 10.36 27.26
N ARG A 418 0.56 10.11 27.60
CA ARG A 418 1.74 10.60 26.90
C ARG A 418 2.36 9.58 25.96
N PHE A 419 2.34 8.29 26.29
CA PHE A 419 3.11 7.29 25.54
C PHE A 419 2.27 6.16 24.94
N VAL A 420 2.65 5.75 23.75
CA VAL A 420 2.08 4.59 23.04
C VAL A 420 3.21 3.61 22.73
N LYS A 421 3.06 2.33 23.11
CA LYS A 421 4.01 1.25 22.78
C LYS A 421 3.82 0.73 21.37
N TYR A 422 4.95 0.44 20.75
CA TYR A 422 5.09 -0.12 19.41
C TYR A 422 5.92 -1.41 19.45
N GLY A 423 5.58 -2.33 18.55
CA GLY A 423 6.32 -3.58 18.35
C GLY A 423 7.62 -3.40 17.56
N PRO A 424 8.37 -4.48 17.33
CA PRO A 424 9.66 -4.42 16.63
C PRO A 424 9.55 -3.91 15.18
N LEU A 425 8.36 -4.00 14.59
CA LEU A 425 8.07 -3.63 13.20
C LEU A 425 7.38 -2.25 13.09
N GLY A 426 7.35 -1.43 14.15
CA GLY A 426 6.70 -0.11 14.08
C GLY A 426 5.17 -0.17 14.04
N GLN A 427 4.57 -1.32 14.31
CA GLN A 427 3.13 -1.46 14.51
C GLN A 427 2.74 -1.03 15.92
N THR A 428 1.64 -0.27 16.07
CA THR A 428 1.06 0.03 17.38
C THR A 428 0.58 -1.26 18.05
N LEU A 429 0.92 -1.46 19.32
CA LEU A 429 0.47 -2.66 20.05
C LEU A 429 -0.99 -2.51 20.51
N THR A 430 -1.84 -3.50 20.19
CA THR A 430 -3.23 -3.54 20.66
C THR A 430 -3.33 -3.63 22.19
N GLN A 431 -2.33 -4.21 22.85
CA GLN A 431 -2.21 -4.29 24.31
C GLN A 431 -1.05 -3.42 24.79
N GLN A 432 -1.38 -2.27 25.38
CA GLN A 432 -0.39 -1.30 25.87
C GLN A 432 0.33 -1.77 27.14
N ASP A 433 -0.17 -2.80 27.82
CA ASP A 433 0.52 -3.41 28.98
C ASP A 433 1.46 -4.56 28.59
N SER A 434 1.62 -4.83 27.28
CA SER A 434 2.57 -5.83 26.77
C SER A 434 3.99 -5.58 27.28
N SER A 435 4.66 -6.66 27.70
CA SER A 435 6.10 -6.70 27.98
C SER A 435 6.94 -6.88 26.70
N ASN A 436 6.33 -7.37 25.61
CA ASN A 436 6.94 -7.51 24.30
C ASN A 436 6.68 -6.24 23.48
N TRP A 437 7.54 -5.24 23.67
CA TRP A 437 7.54 -3.95 22.98
C TRP A 437 8.98 -3.45 22.81
N THR A 438 9.21 -2.61 21.81
CA THR A 438 10.56 -2.28 21.30
C THR A 438 10.85 -0.77 21.29
N CYS A 439 9.81 0.04 21.22
CA CYS A 439 9.89 1.48 21.06
C CYS A 439 8.58 2.11 21.56
N THR A 440 8.63 3.39 21.93
CA THR A 440 7.44 4.12 22.38
C THR A 440 7.35 5.48 21.70
N SER A 441 6.14 5.91 21.34
CA SER A 441 5.90 7.23 20.77
C SER A 441 5.42 8.22 21.81
N ASP A 442 6.11 9.35 21.90
CA ASP A 442 5.76 10.46 22.77
C ASP A 442 4.69 11.35 22.11
N GLN A 443 3.59 11.58 22.83
CA GLN A 443 2.42 12.33 22.38
C GLN A 443 2.35 13.74 23.00
N GLU A 444 3.18 14.06 24.02
CA GLU A 444 3.09 15.32 24.77
C GLU A 444 3.17 16.54 23.86
N TYR A 445 4.19 16.55 23.00
CA TYR A 445 4.56 17.69 22.19
C TYR A 445 3.66 17.90 20.97
N LYS A 446 2.56 17.15 20.82
CA LYS A 446 1.60 17.28 19.70
C LYS A 446 0.95 18.65 19.57
N SER A 447 0.90 19.44 20.63
CA SER A 447 0.34 20.80 20.63
C SER A 447 1.33 21.85 20.09
N VAL A 448 2.61 21.73 20.47
CA VAL A 448 3.69 22.68 20.14
C VAL A 448 4.47 22.29 18.87
N LEU A 449 4.57 20.99 18.61
CA LEU A 449 5.07 20.39 17.39
C LEU A 449 3.94 19.60 16.72
N PRO A 450 2.87 20.29 16.27
CA PRO A 450 1.74 19.63 15.62
C PRO A 450 2.26 18.90 14.39
N ASN A 451 1.90 17.62 14.34
CA ASN A 451 2.52 16.68 13.44
C ASN A 451 4.05 16.68 13.70
N THR A 452 4.50 15.94 14.71
CA THR A 452 5.86 15.40 14.78
C THR A 452 5.74 14.06 15.45
N GLN A 453 6.21 12.99 14.80
CA GLN A 453 6.38 11.72 15.47
C GLN A 453 7.71 11.77 16.21
N ILE A 454 7.65 11.55 17.52
CA ILE A 454 8.80 11.33 18.38
C ILE A 454 8.72 9.87 18.83
N LEU A 455 9.78 9.12 18.57
CA LEU A 455 9.95 7.72 19.00
C LEU A 455 11.19 7.59 19.86
N TRP A 456 11.03 6.93 21.00
CA TRP A 456 12.10 6.58 21.92
C TRP A 456 12.39 5.08 21.86
N GLN A 457 13.67 4.74 21.73
CA GLN A 457 14.14 3.36 21.77
C GLN A 457 13.91 2.77 23.17
N ARG A 458 13.45 1.51 23.23
CA ARG A 458 13.55 0.73 24.47
C ARG A 458 14.97 0.20 24.64
N ILE A 459 15.53 0.41 25.83
CA ILE A 459 16.90 0.01 26.19
C ILE A 459 16.88 -1.19 27.15
N SER A 460 18.05 -1.67 27.57
CA SER A 460 18.22 -2.65 28.65
C SER A 460 19.20 -2.10 29.68
N LYS A 461 18.95 -2.34 30.98
CA LYS A 461 19.83 -1.91 32.08
C LYS A 461 21.24 -2.51 32.02
N ASN A 462 21.36 -3.64 31.34
CA ASN A 462 22.61 -4.40 31.22
C ASN A 462 23.34 -4.15 29.89
N GLU A 463 22.91 -3.15 29.09
CA GLU A 463 23.64 -2.74 27.90
C GLU A 463 25.06 -2.28 28.26
N PRO A 464 26.10 -2.72 27.52
CA PRO A 464 27.44 -2.19 27.69
C PRO A 464 27.46 -0.67 27.51
N LEU A 465 28.15 0.02 28.42
CA LEU A 465 28.46 1.44 28.27
C LEU A 465 29.29 1.66 27.01
N LYS A 466 29.18 2.85 26.43
CA LYS A 466 29.77 3.21 25.13
C LYS A 466 30.42 4.56 25.24
N ASN A 467 31.58 4.72 24.61
CA ASN A 467 32.12 6.05 24.33
C ASN A 467 31.31 6.74 23.22
N HIS A 468 31.54 8.03 22.99
CA HIS A 468 30.68 8.79 22.06
C HIS A 468 30.70 8.23 20.63
N VAL A 469 31.88 7.81 20.14
CA VAL A 469 32.02 7.18 18.81
C VAL A 469 31.23 5.87 18.74
N GLN A 470 31.37 5.00 19.74
CA GLN A 470 30.60 3.75 19.85
C GLN A 470 29.09 3.98 19.99
N ALA A 471 28.67 5.11 20.58
CA ALA A 471 27.27 5.50 20.70
C ALA A 471 26.67 5.94 19.34
N VAL A 472 27.47 6.57 18.48
CA VAL A 472 27.12 6.87 17.09
C VAL A 472 27.08 5.59 16.24
N GLU A 473 28.12 4.74 16.31
CA GLU A 473 28.16 3.44 15.62
C GLU A 473 26.97 2.54 16.01
N TYR A 474 26.58 2.55 17.29
CA TYR A 474 25.38 1.85 17.77
C TYR A 474 24.10 2.35 17.10
N ALA A 475 23.96 3.65 16.85
CA ALA A 475 22.82 4.17 16.10
C ALA A 475 22.79 3.65 14.65
N GLU A 476 23.95 3.54 13.99
CA GLU A 476 24.06 2.96 12.64
C GLU A 476 23.64 1.49 12.61
N GLU A 477 24.05 0.67 13.58
CA GLU A 477 23.63 -0.73 13.68
C GLU A 477 22.13 -0.88 13.95
N ILE A 478 21.55 -0.04 14.80
CA ILE A 478 20.10 0.00 15.06
C ILE A 478 19.32 0.42 13.79
N ASN A 479 19.88 1.31 12.97
CA ASN A 479 19.30 1.68 11.66
C ASN A 479 19.39 0.57 10.63
N LYS A 480 20.50 -0.18 10.56
CA LYS A 480 20.63 -1.39 9.72
C LYS A 480 19.61 -2.46 10.12
N ALA A 481 19.32 -2.57 11.41
CA ALA A 481 18.31 -3.48 11.96
C ALA A 481 16.85 -2.98 11.80
N ALA A 482 16.63 -1.77 11.27
CA ALA A 482 15.32 -1.17 11.06
C ALA A 482 14.41 -1.18 12.30
N LEU A 483 14.98 -0.96 13.49
CA LEU A 483 14.27 -1.08 14.76
C LEU A 483 13.00 -0.23 14.75
N CYS A 484 11.84 -0.79 15.15
CA CYS A 484 10.56 -0.09 15.12
C CYS A 484 10.10 0.33 13.70
N GLY A 485 10.60 -0.33 12.66
CA GLY A 485 10.39 0.08 11.26
C GLY A 485 11.08 1.41 10.89
N GLN A 486 12.02 1.90 11.71
CA GLN A 486 12.71 3.17 11.48
C GLN A 486 14.20 2.96 11.14
N THR A 487 14.71 3.82 10.27
CA THR A 487 16.09 3.80 9.73
C THR A 487 16.84 5.11 10.00
N ASN A 488 16.25 5.99 10.82
CA ASN A 488 16.71 7.34 11.18
C ASN A 488 16.86 7.55 12.70
N TRP A 489 17.18 6.47 13.44
CA TRP A 489 17.60 6.55 14.83
C TRP A 489 18.92 7.29 14.97
N ARG A 490 19.04 8.09 16.02
CA ARG A 490 20.23 8.89 16.34
C ARG A 490 20.32 9.15 17.84
N LEU A 491 21.46 9.68 18.27
CA LEU A 491 21.55 10.31 19.58
C LEU A 491 20.58 11.52 19.64
N PRO A 492 19.85 11.70 20.75
CA PRO A 492 19.02 12.88 20.98
C PRO A 492 19.89 14.12 21.23
N THR A 493 19.38 15.32 20.97
CA THR A 493 19.97 16.54 21.53
C THR A 493 19.84 16.55 23.05
N GLU A 494 20.60 17.41 23.74
CA GLU A 494 20.43 17.63 25.19
C GLU A 494 18.98 17.97 25.54
N ASN A 495 18.34 18.85 24.77
CA ASN A 495 16.96 19.24 25.00
C ASN A 495 15.99 18.09 24.76
N GLU A 496 16.15 17.33 23.68
CA GLU A 496 15.35 16.13 23.42
C GLU A 496 15.47 15.12 24.55
N LEU A 497 16.68 14.87 25.07
CA LEU A 497 16.87 13.90 26.16
C LEU A 497 16.34 14.43 27.51
N LYS A 498 16.54 15.72 27.81
CA LYS A 498 15.95 16.39 28.98
C LYS A 498 14.42 16.39 28.96
N SER A 499 13.77 16.30 27.80
CA SER A 499 12.30 16.18 27.69
C SER A 499 11.72 14.91 28.35
N LEU A 500 12.56 13.90 28.64
CA LEU A 500 12.20 12.69 29.41
C LEU A 500 12.34 12.86 30.93
N LEU A 501 12.74 14.03 31.42
CA LEU A 501 12.75 14.37 32.83
C LEU A 501 11.45 15.09 33.21
N VAL A 502 11.13 15.11 34.50
CA VAL A 502 10.04 15.92 35.05
C VAL A 502 10.59 16.98 36.00
N GLU A 503 10.06 18.19 35.86
CA GLU A 503 10.19 19.24 36.86
C GLU A 503 9.26 18.90 38.02
N SER A 504 9.80 18.93 39.23
CA SER A 504 9.07 18.68 40.47
C SER A 504 9.57 19.62 41.57
N THR A 505 8.83 19.67 42.67
CA THR A 505 9.16 20.52 43.82
C THR A 505 9.34 19.69 45.07
N LYS A 506 10.36 20.01 45.87
CA LYS A 506 10.60 19.41 47.18
C LYS A 506 10.49 20.47 48.27
N SER A 507 9.51 20.33 49.16
CA SER A 507 9.40 21.18 50.34
C SER A 507 10.47 20.79 51.37
N ILE A 508 11.37 21.72 51.69
CA ILE A 508 12.32 21.59 52.80
C ILE A 508 11.72 22.19 54.08
N THR A 509 10.97 23.29 53.92
CA THR A 509 10.07 23.86 54.93
C THR A 509 8.80 24.38 54.23
N PRO A 510 7.70 24.67 54.95
CA PRO A 510 6.48 25.19 54.34
C PRO A 510 6.66 26.47 53.50
N ASP A 511 7.68 27.27 53.81
CA ASP A 511 8.01 28.51 53.10
C ASP A 511 9.25 28.39 52.17
N PHE A 512 9.91 27.23 52.13
CA PHE A 512 11.10 26.99 51.29
C PHE A 512 10.95 25.70 50.48
N VAL A 513 10.67 25.90 49.20
CA VAL A 513 10.47 24.86 48.19
C VAL A 513 11.57 25.00 47.14
N ILE A 514 12.27 23.91 46.84
CA ILE A 514 13.30 23.86 45.79
C ILE A 514 12.76 23.16 44.54
N PRO A 515 13.03 23.70 43.33
CA PRO A 515 12.79 22.96 42.10
C PRO A 515 13.81 21.82 41.97
N MET A 516 13.36 20.71 41.41
CA MET A 516 14.14 19.51 41.12
C MET A 516 13.81 19.02 39.72
N SER A 517 14.80 18.52 38.99
CA SER A 517 14.57 17.74 37.77
C SER A 517 14.97 16.30 38.04
N ARG A 518 14.12 15.35 37.66
CA ARG A 518 14.35 13.91 37.93
C ARG A 518 13.94 13.03 36.77
N ALA A 519 14.46 11.81 36.75
CA ALA A 519 13.98 10.76 35.86
C ALA A 519 12.47 10.52 36.03
N SER A 520 11.76 10.35 34.92
CA SER A 520 10.31 10.18 34.89
C SER A 520 9.88 8.82 34.34
N TYR A 521 8.71 8.35 34.78
CA TYR A 521 8.10 7.07 34.36
C TYR A 521 9.00 5.82 34.54
N SER A 522 9.94 5.90 35.50
CA SER A 522 10.93 4.86 35.82
C SER A 522 10.35 3.58 36.43
N ASN A 523 9.05 3.56 36.73
CA ASN A 523 8.32 2.36 37.16
C ASN A 523 7.41 1.79 36.07
N THR A 524 7.29 2.44 34.90
CA THR A 524 6.37 2.07 33.82
C THR A 524 7.06 2.00 32.45
N ILE A 525 6.90 3.01 31.59
CA ILE A 525 7.36 2.96 30.19
C ILE A 525 8.89 3.07 30.07
N PHE A 526 9.55 3.68 31.06
CA PHE A 526 11.01 3.80 31.13
C PHE A 526 11.60 3.01 32.31
N ASN A 527 10.95 1.90 32.68
CA ASN A 527 11.44 1.01 33.72
C ASN A 527 12.79 0.34 33.43
N ASP A 528 13.21 0.32 32.16
CA ASP A 528 14.53 -0.12 31.71
C ASP A 528 15.62 0.98 31.80
N THR A 529 15.29 2.21 32.22
CA THR A 529 16.27 3.24 32.57
C THR A 529 17.00 2.86 33.87
N VAL A 530 18.31 3.11 33.92
CA VAL A 530 19.07 3.07 35.17
C VAL A 530 18.95 4.44 35.82
N VAL A 531 18.39 4.50 37.03
CA VAL A 531 18.16 5.73 37.79
C VAL A 531 18.97 5.64 39.08
N GLU A 532 20.18 6.18 39.02
CA GLU A 532 21.24 6.09 40.04
C GLU A 532 22.11 7.36 39.96
N ASP A 533 22.96 7.62 40.95
CA ASP A 533 23.98 8.69 40.84
C ASP A 533 24.92 8.43 39.64
N ASP A 534 25.38 9.49 38.97
CA ASP A 534 26.23 9.43 37.77
C ASP A 534 25.68 8.57 36.60
N SER A 535 24.35 8.42 36.52
CA SER A 535 23.62 7.69 35.46
C SER A 535 23.54 8.43 34.12
N TYR A 536 24.67 8.85 33.56
CA TYR A 536 24.72 9.63 32.32
C TYR A 536 24.33 8.84 31.05
N TYR A 537 23.67 9.54 30.14
CA TYR A 537 23.28 9.10 28.80
C TYR A 537 23.79 10.11 27.75
N TRP A 538 24.39 9.61 26.66
CA TRP A 538 24.97 10.45 25.60
C TRP A 538 23.93 11.23 24.78
N THR A 539 24.29 12.45 24.38
CA THR A 539 23.55 13.29 23.43
C THR A 539 24.35 13.55 22.15
N SER A 540 23.72 14.14 21.13
CA SER A 540 24.37 14.70 19.95
C SER A 540 24.80 16.18 20.12
N THR A 541 24.53 16.80 21.27
CA THR A 541 24.86 18.21 21.52
C THR A 541 26.34 18.34 21.87
N ILE A 542 27.08 19.14 21.10
CA ILE A 542 28.51 19.42 21.33
C ILE A 542 28.65 20.24 22.63
N GLY A 543 29.68 19.94 23.42
CA GLY A 543 29.95 20.64 24.68
C GLY A 543 30.30 22.11 24.48
N ARG A 544 30.14 22.93 25.52
CA ARG A 544 30.25 24.40 25.41
C ARG A 544 31.68 24.90 25.23
N TYR A 545 32.67 24.06 25.53
CA TYR A 545 34.08 24.47 25.66
C TYR A 545 35.00 23.88 24.60
N THR A 546 34.75 22.66 24.11
CA THR A 546 35.59 22.01 23.08
C THR A 546 34.78 21.09 22.16
N ASP A 547 35.22 20.94 20.90
CA ASP A 547 34.71 19.94 19.96
C ASP A 547 35.08 18.48 20.36
N THR A 548 35.85 18.32 21.44
CA THR A 548 36.27 17.02 22.02
C THR A 548 35.41 16.57 23.19
N GLU A 549 34.32 17.29 23.45
CA GLU A 549 33.34 17.02 24.49
C GLU A 549 31.93 17.06 23.89
N TYR A 550 31.05 16.19 24.38
CA TYR A 550 29.62 16.22 24.10
C TYR A 550 28.85 16.28 25.41
N SER A 551 27.65 16.87 25.37
CA SER A 551 26.74 16.90 26.50
C SER A 551 26.23 15.48 26.80
N ALA A 552 26.17 15.11 28.07
CA ALA A 552 25.52 13.90 28.56
C ALA A 552 24.54 14.25 29.67
N VAL A 553 23.34 13.66 29.66
CA VAL A 553 22.27 13.95 30.64
C VAL A 553 22.19 12.82 31.66
N ALA A 554 22.23 13.16 32.94
CA ALA A 554 22.04 12.20 34.03
C ALA A 554 20.54 11.92 34.27
N PHE A 555 20.20 10.67 34.63
CA PHE A 555 18.83 10.27 34.97
C PHE A 555 18.74 9.92 36.46
N GLN A 556 18.70 10.93 37.33
CA GLN A 556 18.76 10.76 38.78
C GLN A 556 17.39 10.91 39.47
N GLU A 557 17.31 10.58 40.76
CA GLU A 557 16.07 10.70 41.55
C GLU A 557 15.70 12.14 41.94
N GLU A 558 16.69 13.05 42.11
CA GLU A 558 16.45 14.43 42.58
C GLU A 558 17.18 15.53 41.78
N TYR A 559 18.33 15.25 41.15
CA TYR A 559 19.18 16.27 40.51
C TYR A 559 19.70 15.85 39.12
N ALA A 560 18.77 15.52 38.22
CA ALA A 560 19.07 15.23 36.81
C ALA A 560 19.42 16.52 36.03
N ASP A 561 20.66 16.65 35.57
CA ASP A 561 21.11 17.74 34.68
C ASP A 561 22.12 17.21 33.62
N SER A 562 22.61 18.10 32.76
CA SER A 562 23.65 17.83 31.78
C SER A 562 25.06 18.16 32.29
N SER A 563 26.06 17.48 31.72
CA SER A 563 27.48 17.77 31.89
C SER A 563 28.16 17.73 30.52
N ASP A 564 29.16 18.59 30.31
CA ASP A 564 30.05 18.53 29.14
C ASP A 564 31.12 17.48 29.40
N GLU A 565 31.13 16.39 28.63
CA GLU A 565 31.89 15.18 28.95
C GLU A 565 32.84 14.77 27.84
N SER A 566 34.05 14.35 28.20
CA SER A 566 35.06 13.90 27.23
C SER A 566 34.57 12.68 26.46
N ASN A 567 34.73 12.72 25.13
CA ASN A 567 34.26 11.68 24.18
C ASN A 567 34.84 10.28 24.42
N THR A 568 35.84 10.16 25.31
CA THR A 568 36.49 8.91 25.72
C THR A 568 35.84 8.23 26.93
N ARG A 569 34.98 8.92 27.68
CA ARG A 569 34.22 8.31 28.79
C ARG A 569 33.15 7.35 28.27
N GLU A 570 32.74 6.40 29.11
CA GLU A 570 31.76 5.39 28.73
C GLU A 570 30.43 5.64 29.45
N TYR A 571 29.37 5.93 28.69
CA TYR A 571 28.03 6.21 29.21
C TYR A 571 26.95 5.40 28.50
N ARG A 572 25.71 5.53 28.97
CA ARG A 572 24.57 4.79 28.43
C ARG A 572 24.07 5.48 27.15
N VAL A 573 23.30 4.75 26.35
CA VAL A 573 22.73 5.27 25.09
C VAL A 573 21.24 4.97 25.06
N ARG A 574 20.44 5.99 24.73
CA ARG A 574 19.02 5.89 24.42
C ARG A 574 18.80 6.65 23.12
N LEU A 575 18.44 5.95 22.05
CA LEU A 575 18.22 6.59 20.75
C LEU A 575 16.83 7.21 20.63
N ILE A 576 16.76 8.27 19.84
CA ILE A 576 15.53 8.92 19.39
C ILE A 576 15.38 8.76 17.87
N SER A 577 14.15 8.66 17.39
CA SER A 577 13.80 8.75 15.97
C SER A 577 12.69 9.78 15.83
N THR A 578 12.91 10.81 15.00
CA THR A 578 11.99 11.94 14.86
C THR A 578 11.69 12.28 13.40
N THR A 579 10.49 12.77 13.12
CA THR A 579 10.08 13.29 11.78
C THR A 579 10.34 14.79 11.60
N ARG A 580 11.17 15.39 12.47
CA ARG A 580 11.76 16.74 12.43
C ARG A 580 13.05 16.72 13.25
N LEU A 581 14.08 17.50 12.94
CA LEU A 581 15.32 17.51 13.73
C LEU A 581 15.41 18.75 14.62
N GLN A 582 15.63 18.60 15.92
CA GLN A 582 16.18 19.70 16.71
C GLN A 582 17.69 19.80 16.42
N LYS A 583 18.21 21.01 16.22
CA LYS A 583 19.65 21.28 16.09
C LYS A 583 20.24 21.71 17.42
#